data_AF-A0A7V4W8Z3-F1
#
_entry.id   AF-A0A7V4W8Z3-F1
#
_cell.length_a   1.000
_cell.length_b   1.000
_cell.length_c   1.000
_cell.angle_alpha   90.00
_cell.angle_beta   90.00
_cell.angle_gamma   90.00
#
_symmetry.space_group_name_H-M   'P 1'
#
loop_
_entity.id
_entity.type
_entity.pdbx_description
1 polymer ?
#
loop_
_entity_poly.entity_id
_entity_poly.type
_entity_poly.pdbx_seq_one_letter_code
_entity_poly.pdbx_strand_id
1 'polypeptide(L)' 'MILMIDNYDSFTYNLVQYLGEMGQQLKVFRNDKITVEEIERMAPDRIVISPGPCTPNEAGISVETIRY' A
#
# COMPACT_ATOMS: atom_id res chain seq x y z
N MET A 1 12.25 -1.90 -3.63
CA MET A 1 11.11 -2.47 -2.90
C MET A 1 9.88 -1.59 -3.09
N ILE A 2 8.75 -2.19 -3.45
CA ILE A 2 7.44 -1.54 -3.55
C ILE A 2 6.66 -1.80 -2.26
N LEU A 3 6.10 -0.76 -1.66
CA LEU A 3 5.11 -0.89 -0.60
C LEU A 3 3.71 -0.88 -1.22
N MET A 4 2.90 -1.90 -0.92
CA MET A 4 1.48 -1.97 -1.26
C MET A 4 0.65 -1.70 0.00
N ILE A 5 -0.15 -0.63 -0.02
CA ILE A 5 -1.14 -0.34 1.01
C ILE A 5 -2.49 -0.88 0.53
N ASP A 6 -2.97 -1.90 1.21
CA ASP A 6 -4.23 -2.58 0.93
C ASP A 6 -5.40 -1.90 1.67
N ASN A 7 -6.28 -1.25 0.93
CA ASN A 7 -7.55 -0.71 1.44
C ASN A 7 -8.64 -1.78 1.54
N TYR A 8 -8.28 -3.03 1.84
CA TYR A 8 -9.18 -4.19 1.86
C TYR A 8 -9.80 -4.46 0.48
N ASP A 9 -8.98 -4.38 -0.57
CA ASP A 9 -9.42 -4.61 -1.94
C ASP A 9 -9.51 -6.09 -2.28
N SER A 10 -10.45 -6.43 -3.16
CA SER A 10 -10.56 -7.80 -3.67
C SER A 10 -9.48 -8.15 -4.71
N PHE A 11 -8.79 -7.16 -5.29
CA PHE A 11 -7.80 -7.36 -6.37
C PHE A 11 -6.35 -7.09 -5.96
N THR A 12 -6.07 -6.74 -4.70
CA THR A 12 -4.70 -6.48 -4.20
C THR A 12 -3.74 -7.62 -4.58
N TYR A 13 -4.14 -8.88 -4.41
CA TYR A 13 -3.27 -10.02 -4.71
C TYR A 13 -2.98 -10.21 -6.20
N ASN A 14 -3.87 -9.78 -7.09
CA ASN A 14 -3.59 -9.80 -8.54
C ASN A 14 -2.43 -8.86 -8.87
N LEU A 15 -2.43 -7.66 -8.27
CA LEU A 15 -1.35 -6.68 -8.45
C LEU A 15 -0.04 -7.15 -7.81
N VAL A 16 -0.10 -7.73 -6.61
CA VAL A 16 1.08 -8.29 -5.93
C VAL A 16 1.70 -9.42 -6.74
N GLN A 17 0.90 -10.33 -7.27
CA GLN A 17 1.39 -11.40 -8.13
C GLN A 17 2.04 -10.84 -9.40
N TYR A 18 1.35 -9.95 -10.12
CA TYR A 18 1.86 -9.38 -11.37
C TYR A 18 3.19 -8.64 -11.18
N LEU A 19 3.31 -7.83 -10.12
CA LEU A 19 4.56 -7.13 -9.80
C LEU A 19 5.66 -8.10 -9.34
N GLY A 20 5.29 -9.15 -8.61
CA GLY A 20 6.21 -10.22 -8.21
C GLY A 20 6.77 -10.99 -9.40
N GLU A 21 5.94 -11.29 -10.40
CA GLU A 21 6.35 -11.93 -11.67
C GLU A 21 7.34 -11.06 -12.45
N MET A 22 7.27 -9.73 -12.30
CA MET A 22 8.26 -8.77 -12.85
C MET A 22 9.54 -8.65 -12.01
N GLY A 23 9.73 -9.49 -10.99
CA GLY A 23 10.90 -9.50 -10.13
C GLY A 23 10.95 -8.36 -9.10
N GLN A 24 9.83 -7.67 -8.86
CA GLN A 24 9.77 -6.63 -7.83
C GLN A 24 9.67 -7.25 -6.43
N GLN A 25 10.41 -6.69 -5.47
CA GLN A 25 10.23 -7.01 -4.06
C GLN A 25 9.07 -6.19 -3.49
N LEU A 26 8.05 -6.85 -2.94
CA LEU A 26 6.88 -6.20 -2.36
C LEU A 26 6.78 -6.42 -0.85
N LYS A 27 6.29 -5.40 -0.14
CA LYS A 27 5.70 -5.53 1.19
C LYS A 27 4.26 -5.04 1.15
N VAL A 28 3.35 -5.80 1.74
CA VAL A 28 1.92 -5.50 1.74
C VAL A 28 1.45 -5.25 3.17
N PHE A 29 0.81 -4.13 3.41
CA PHE A 29 0.18 -3.80 4.69
C PHE A 29 -1.23 -3.30 4.44
N ARG A 30 -2.17 -3.63 5.34
CA ARG A 30 -3.48 -2.99 5.31
C ARG A 30 -3.39 -1.54 5.79
N ASN A 31 -4.30 -0.70 5.33
CA ASN A 31 -4.33 0.75 5.61
C ASN A 31 -4.42 1.14 7.09
N ASP A 32 -4.64 0.17 7.98
CA ASP A 32 -4.77 0.32 9.43
C ASP A 32 -3.71 -0.50 10.20
N LYS A 33 -2.68 -1.01 9.51
CA LYS A 33 -1.65 -1.91 10.07
C LYS A 33 -0.22 -1.40 9.91
N ILE A 34 -0.05 -0.16 9.47
CA ILE A 34 1.25 0.51 9.33
C ILE A 34 1.07 2.01 9.54
N THR A 35 2.09 2.70 10.06
CA THR A 35 2.09 4.17 10.20
C THR A 35 3.01 4.85 9.18
N VAL A 36 2.82 6.15 8.94
CA VAL A 36 3.67 6.91 8.01
C VAL A 36 5.13 6.92 8.47
N GLU A 37 5.40 6.98 9.77
CA GLU A 37 6.78 6.91 10.32
C GLU A 37 7.42 5.53 10.11
N GLU A 38 6.64 4.45 10.11
CA GLU A 38 7.11 3.12 9.74
C GLU A 38 7.43 3.05 8.24
N ILE A 39 6.62 3.67 7.39
CA ILE A 39 6.86 3.78 5.94
C ILE A 39 8.14 4.56 5.66
N GLU A 40 8.33 5.71 6.31
CA GLU A 40 9.53 6.56 6.19
C GLU A 40 10.79 5.78 6.56
N ARG A 41 10.78 5.09 7.72
CA ARG A 41 11.90 4.24 8.15
C ARG A 41 12.14 3.04 7.22
N MET A 42 11.09 2.54 6.58
CA MET A 42 11.18 1.44 5.62
C MET A 42 11.80 1.88 4.29
N ALA A 43 11.72 3.17 3.96
CA ALA A 43 12.27 3.77 2.74
C ALA A 43 11.95 2.99 1.45
N PRO A 44 10.65 2.76 1.12
CA PRO A 44 10.30 2.11 -0.14
C PRO A 44 10.65 2.99 -1.35
N ASP A 45 11.04 2.38 -2.47
CA ASP A 45 11.31 3.11 -3.71
C ASP A 45 10.03 3.65 -4.36
N ARG A 46 8.91 2.95 -4.14
CA ARG A 46 7.59 3.26 -4.69
C ARG A 46 6.50 2.79 -3.73
N ILE A 47 5.39 3.51 -3.71
CA ILE A 47 4.18 3.15 -2.96
C ILE A 47 3.03 2.95 -3.96
N VAL A 48 2.29 1.86 -3.78
CA VAL A 48 1.04 1.58 -4.49
C VAL A 48 -0.06 1.51 -3.44
N ILE A 49 -1.14 2.25 -3.65
CA ILE A 49 -2.32 2.23 -2.79
C ILE A 49 -3.42 1.54 -3.58
N SER A 50 -3.94 0.42 -3.07
CA SER A 50 -5.03 -0.30 -3.73
C SER A 50 -6.34 0.49 -3.65
N PRO A 51 -7.27 0.29 -4.59
CA PRO A 51 -8.64 0.75 -4.41
C PRO A 51 -9.28 0.04 -3.20
N GLY A 52 -10.47 0.43 -2.81
CA GLY A 52 -11.15 -0.24 -1.70
C GLY A 52 -12.59 0.26 -1.54
N PRO A 53 -13.38 -0.38 -0.67
CA PRO A 53 -14.67 0.17 -0.28
C PRO A 53 -14.49 1.51 0.46
N CYS A 54 -15.56 2.29 0.51
CA CYS A 54 -15.67 3.56 1.24
C CYS A 54 -14.99 4.78 0.58
N THR A 55 -14.97 5.91 1.28
CA THR A 55 -14.43 7.19 0.80
C THR A 55 -12.97 7.39 1.20
N PRO A 56 -12.22 8.31 0.55
CA PRO A 56 -10.83 8.57 0.92
C PRO A 56 -10.63 8.94 2.41
N ASN A 57 -11.61 9.58 3.03
CA ASN A 57 -11.55 9.96 4.45
C ASN A 57 -11.56 8.74 5.39
N GLU A 58 -11.99 7.58 4.89
CA GLU A 58 -12.08 6.32 5.63
C GLU A 58 -10.96 5.34 5.23
N ALA A 59 -10.07 5.74 4.31
CA ALA A 59 -9.01 4.89 3.75
C ALA A 59 -7.77 4.78 4.65
N GLY A 60 -7.95 4.87 5.97
CA GLY A 60 -6.88 4.80 6.97
C GLY A 60 -5.72 5.75 6.65
N ILE A 61 -4.49 5.22 6.71
CA ILE A 61 -3.26 5.98 6.47
C ILE A 61 -3.03 6.36 5.00
N SER A 62 -3.88 5.95 4.06
CA SER A 62 -3.67 6.18 2.61
C SER A 62 -3.57 7.65 2.24
N VAL A 63 -4.47 8.50 2.76
CA VAL A 63 -4.47 9.95 2.45
C VAL A 63 -3.27 10.64 3.10
N GLU A 64 -2.93 10.24 4.31
CA GLU A 64 -1.77 10.77 5.03
C GLU A 64 -0.47 10.45 4.27
N THR A 65 -0.34 9.21 3.79
CA THR A 65 0.82 8.76 2.99
C THR A 65 1.00 9.55 1.70
N ILE A 66 -0.08 9.99 1.04
CA ILE A 66 0.00 10.79 -0.19
C ILE A 66 0.43 12.24 0.09
N ARG A 67 0.11 12.77 1.27
CA ARG A 67 0.35 14.17 1.63
C ARG A 67 1.76 14.43 2.18
N TYR A 68 2.42 13.39 2.68
CA TYR A 68 3.81 13.41 3.12
C TYR A 68 4.74 13.64 1.92
#